data_AF-A0A183FM95-F1
#
_entry.id   AF-A0A183FM95-F1
#
_cell.length_a   1.000
_cell.length_b   1.000
_cell.length_c   1.000
_cell.angle_alpha   90.00
_cell.angle_beta   90.00
_cell.angle_gamma   90.00
#
_symmetry.space_group_name_H-M   'P 1'
#
loop_
_entity.id
_entity.type
_entity.pdbx_description
1 polymer ?
#
loop_
_entity_poly.entity_id
_entity_poly.type
_entity_poly.pdbx_seq_one_letter_code
_entity_poly.pdbx_strand_id
1 'polypeptide(L)' 'MITGRTTQIGCSYVYCTDATTLFIGCMYHPGASPSFIDPYEAGPFCLRDRDCTTYQPSQCSDGLCVRGTFSR' A
#
# COMPACT_ATOMS: atom_id res chain seq x y z
N MET A 1 3.08 -1.91 -6.00
CA MET A 1 2.21 -3.08 -5.76
C MET A 1 2.62 -3.86 -4.51
N ILE A 2 3.92 -4.17 -4.29
CA ILE A 2 4.39 -4.99 -3.16
C ILE A 2 5.12 -4.18 -2.05
N THR A 3 5.18 -2.86 -2.18
CA THR A 3 5.93 -2.04 -1.22
C THR A 3 5.23 -2.04 0.15
N GLY A 4 5.89 -2.55 1.19
CA GLY A 4 5.33 -2.67 2.55
C GLY A 4 5.01 -1.33 3.24
N ARG A 5 5.47 -0.21 2.64
CA ARG A 5 5.21 1.15 3.10
C ARG A 5 4.00 1.80 2.43
N THR A 6 3.47 1.24 1.34
CA THR A 6 2.30 1.80 0.66
C THR A 6 1.05 1.61 1.52
N THR A 7 0.30 2.68 1.74
CA THR A 7 -0.92 2.66 2.60
C THR A 7 -2.18 3.11 1.85
N GLN A 8 -2.03 3.61 0.62
CA GLN A 8 -3.12 4.11 -0.21
C GLN A 8 -2.93 3.62 -1.64
N ILE A 9 -4.04 3.23 -2.26
CA ILE A 9 -4.11 2.84 -3.66
C ILE A 9 -5.33 3.49 -4.30
N GLY A 10 -5.15 4.04 -5.50
CA GLY A 10 -6.24 4.53 -6.33
C GLY A 10 -6.12 3.92 -7.71
N CYS A 11 -7.16 3.23 -8.18
CA CYS A 11 -7.19 2.62 -9.51
C CYS A 11 -8.31 3.22 -10.36
N SER A 12 -8.07 3.30 -11.66
CA SER A 12 -9.04 3.73 -12.66
C SER A 12 -8.88 2.88 -13.92
N TYR A 13 -9.91 2.86 -14.75
CA TYR A 13 -9.88 2.15 -16.01
C TYR A 13 -10.49 2.99 -17.12
N VAL A 14 -10.10 2.71 -18.36
CA VAL A 14 -10.65 3.32 -19.56
C VAL A 14 -10.62 2.30 -20.71
N TYR A 15 -11.65 2.31 -21.55
CA TYR A 15 -11.62 1.62 -22.83
C TYR A 15 -10.94 2.50 -23.87
N CYS A 16 -9.95 1.96 -24.58
CA CYS A 16 -9.31 2.67 -25.67
C CYS A 16 -10.28 2.84 -26.86
N THR A 17 -9.93 3.71 -27.81
CA THR A 17 -10.75 4.01 -28.99
C THR A 17 -11.06 2.81 -29.87
N ASP A 18 -10.32 1.71 -29.75
CA ASP A 18 -10.56 0.44 -30.44
C ASP A 18 -11.65 -0.43 -29.78
N ALA A 19 -12.22 0.01 -28.65
CA ALA A 19 -13.23 -0.66 -27.83
C ALA A 19 -12.91 -2.11 -27.41
N THR A 20 -11.69 -2.58 -27.68
CA THR A 20 -11.22 -3.94 -27.41
C THR A 20 -10.07 -3.93 -26.41
N THR A 21 -9.35 -2.81 -26.32
CA THR A 21 -8.29 -2.62 -25.34
C THR A 21 -8.84 -1.94 -24.09
N LEU A 22 -8.72 -2.63 -22.95
CA LEU A 22 -8.99 -2.09 -21.62
C LEU A 22 -7.67 -1.66 -20.97
N PHE A 23 -7.54 -0.38 -20.65
CA PHE A 23 -6.41 0.12 -19.87
C PHE A 23 -6.83 0.28 -18.41
N ILE A 24 -6.03 -0.28 -17.49
CA ILE A 24 -6.24 -0.15 -16.04
C ILE A 24 -4.97 0.49 -15.47
N GLY A 25 -5.14 1.64 -14.83
CA GLY A 25 -4.05 2.37 -14.18
C GLY A 25 -4.27 2.43 -12.67
N CYS A 26 -3.25 2.07 -11.90
CA CYS A 26 -3.24 2.19 -10.44
C CYS A 26 -2.08 3.08 -9.98
N MET A 27 -2.39 4.00 -9.07
CA MET A 27 -1.42 4.83 -8.36
C MET A 27 -1.32 4.35 -6.90
N TYR A 28 -0.10 4.40 -6.36
CA TYR A 28 0.24 3.90 -5.03
C TYR A 28 0.89 5.01 -4.22
N HIS A 29 0.45 5.21 -2.98
CA HIS A 29 1.06 6.19 -2.07
C HIS A 29 1.32 5.62 -0.67
N PRO A 30 2.51 5.84 -0.09
CA PRO A 30 3.74 6.28 -0.78
C PRO A 30 4.12 5.34 -1.93
N GLY A 31 4.67 5.93 -3.00
CA GLY A 31 5.14 5.19 -4.15
C GLY A 31 6.44 4.45 -3.85
N ALA A 32 6.79 3.47 -4.70
CA ALA A 32 8.11 2.87 -4.66
C ALA A 32 9.17 3.95 -4.94
N SER A 33 10.13 4.11 -4.05
CA SER A 33 11.30 4.97 -4.24
C SER A 33 12.49 4.10 -4.62
N PRO A 34 13.34 4.51 -5.57
CA PRO A 34 14.63 3.85 -5.80
C PRO A 34 15.52 3.79 -4.54
N SER A 35 15.27 4.66 -3.56
CA SER A 35 15.95 4.66 -2.27
C SER A 35 15.49 3.53 -1.33
N PHE A 36 14.35 2.89 -1.60
CA PHE A 36 13.93 1.68 -0.91
C PHE A 36 14.49 0.48 -1.68
N ILE A 37 15.71 0.09 -1.32
CA ILE A 37 16.43 -1.04 -1.95
C ILE A 37 15.58 -2.31 -1.85
N ASP A 38 14.89 -2.48 -0.71
CA ASP A 38 13.99 -3.59 -0.47
C ASP A 38 12.51 -3.13 -0.52
N PRO A 39 11.62 -3.85 -1.23
CA PRO A 39 10.21 -3.51 -1.28
C PRO A 39 9.52 -3.64 0.09
N TYR A 40 10.00 -4.52 0.96
CA TYR A 40 9.51 -4.73 2.31
C TYR A 40 10.63 -5.26 3.21
N GLU A 41 10.46 -5.11 4.51
CA GLU A 41 11.39 -5.62 5.51
C GLU A 41 11.07 -7.10 5.78
N ALA A 42 12.08 -7.97 5.72
CA ALA A 42 11.90 -9.39 6.03
C ALA A 42 11.66 -9.57 7.54
N GLY A 43 10.60 -10.28 7.89
CA GLY A 43 10.22 -10.50 9.29
C GLY A 43 8.87 -11.21 9.43
N PRO A 44 8.44 -11.51 10.66
CA PRO A 44 7.09 -12.00 10.91
C PRO A 44 6.05 -10.93 10.55
N PHE A 45 4.85 -11.39 10.19
CA PHE A 45 3.69 -10.51 10.08
C PHE A 45 3.33 -9.93 11.47
N CYS A 46 2.58 -8.82 11.50
CA CYS A 46 2.19 -8.21 12.76
C CYS A 46 1.25 -9.15 13.55
N LEU A 47 1.39 -9.19 14.88
CA LEU A 47 0.47 -9.91 15.76
C LEU A 47 -0.32 -8.97 16.67
N ARG A 48 0.21 -7.76 16.89
CA ARG A 48 -0.36 -6.72 17.77
C ARG A 48 -0.08 -5.35 17.16
N ASP A 49 -0.89 -4.35 17.50
CA ASP A 49 -0.77 -2.96 17.01
C ASP A 49 0.65 -2.38 17.15
N ARG A 50 1.33 -2.71 18.25
CA ARG A 50 2.70 -2.26 18.55
C ARG A 50 3.76 -2.80 17.59
N ASP A 51 3.47 -3.89 16.87
CA ASP A 51 4.40 -4.46 15.89
C ASP A 51 4.42 -3.60 14.60
N CYS A 52 3.44 -2.72 14.42
CA CYS A 52 3.34 -1.79 13.29
C CYS A 52 4.10 -0.49 13.57
N THR A 53 5.39 -0.46 13.21
CA THR A 53 6.30 0.64 13.55
C THR A 53 6.46 1.69 12.45
N THR A 54 6.08 1.39 11.20
CA THR A 54 6.31 2.26 10.04
C THR A 54 5.51 3.57 10.09
N TYR A 55 4.26 3.51 10.54
CA TYR A 55 3.37 4.66 10.67
C TYR A 55 2.65 4.60 12.01
N GLN A 56 2.45 5.74 12.66
CA GLN A 56 1.75 5.83 13.94
C GLN A 56 0.63 6.89 13.87
N PRO A 57 -0.55 6.64 14.47
CA PRO A 57 -0.99 5.36 15.05
C PRO A 57 -1.32 4.33 13.95
N SER A 58 -1.00 3.05 14.16
CA SER A 58 -1.43 1.94 13.29
C SER A 58 -1.96 0.78 14.12
N GLN A 59 -2.83 -0.02 13.52
CA GLN A 59 -3.40 -1.23 14.11
C GLN A 59 -2.96 -2.45 13.30
N CYS A 60 -2.91 -3.61 13.95
CA CYS A 60 -2.68 -4.88 13.27
C CYS A 60 -4.01 -5.58 13.01
N SER A 61 -4.31 -5.85 11.74
CA SER A 61 -5.52 -6.57 11.30
C SER A 61 -5.10 -7.68 10.33
N ASP A 62 -5.38 -8.94 10.67
CA ASP A 62 -5.12 -10.10 9.82
C ASP A 62 -3.67 -10.18 9.29
N GLY A 63 -2.69 -9.79 10.13
CA GLY A 63 -1.26 -9.77 9.78
C GLY A 63 -0.83 -8.57 8.92
N LEU A 64 -1.73 -7.62 8.66
CA LEU A 64 -1.45 -6.37 7.96
C LEU A 64 -1.49 -5.17 8.90
N CYS A 65 -0.53 -4.28 8.73
CA CYS A 65 -0.53 -2.99 9.42
C CYS A 65 -1.45 -2.00 8.72
N VAL A 66 -2.54 -1.63 9.39
CA VAL A 66 -3.53 -0.66 8.92
C VAL A 66 -3.21 0.69 9.54
N ARG A 67 -2.86 1.67 8.69
CA ARG A 67 -2.58 3.03 9.14
C ARG A 67 -3.85 3.66 9.70
N GLY A 68 -3.79 4.10 10.95
CA GLY A 68 -4.87 4.85 11.58
C GLY A 68 -5.11 6.17 10.85
N THR A 69 -6.37 6.51 10.61
CA THR A 69 -6.74 7.82 10.09
C THR A 69 -6.85 8.80 11.25
N PHE A 70 -6.16 9.94 11.15
CA PHE A 70 -6.56 11.11 11.91
C PHE A 70 -7.82 11.66 11.24
N SER A 71 -9.00 11.27 11.73
CA SER A 71 -10.22 12.01 11.44
C SER A 71 -10.04 13.43 11.98
N ARG A 72 -9.90 14.41 11.10
CA ARG A 72 -10.23 15.81 11.41
C ARG A 72 -11.56 16.12 10.75
#